data_AF-A0A2R6MY16-F1
#
_entry.id   AF-A0A2R6MY16-F1
#
_cell.length_a   1.000
_cell.length_b   1.000
_cell.length_c   1.000
_cell.angle_alpha   90.00
_cell.angle_beta   90.00
_cell.angle_gamma   90.00
#
_symmetry.space_group_name_H-M   'P 1'
#
loop_
_entity.id
_entity.type
_entity.pdbx_description
1 polymer ?
#
loop_
_entity_poly.entity_id
_entity_poly.type
_entity_poly.pdbx_seq_one_letter_code
_entity_poly.pdbx_strand_id
1 'polypeptide(L)'
;KKLMLQFTNFGKPTVVVADGNYENRNELLLDHQYNGVMLDLAQAKNTLERVFELWGRPVNLRTIVKEFDDHDIEVARRRDSEPEPTERGRLVRFDGMEFTEEDLDWEEVEHLAATEVDYDTKPEEWLA
;
A
#
# COMPACT_ATOMS: atom_id res chain seq x y z
N LYS A 1 -6.08 -17.24 5.96
CA LYS A 1 -4.94 -16.30 5.84
C LYS A 1 -5.24 -14.91 6.42
N LYS A 2 -6.37 -14.26 6.07
CA LYS A 2 -6.77 -12.90 6.53
C LYS A 2 -6.82 -12.68 8.06
N LEU A 3 -7.26 -13.67 8.84
CA LEU A 3 -7.35 -13.58 10.31
C LEU A 3 -5.99 -13.67 11.03
N MET A 4 -5.04 -14.47 10.51
CA MET A 4 -3.76 -14.68 11.19
C MET A 4 -2.84 -13.45 11.08
N LEU A 5 -2.91 -12.73 9.95
CA LEU A 5 -2.18 -11.48 9.68
C LEU A 5 -2.60 -10.29 10.57
N GLN A 6 -3.87 -10.22 10.95
CA GLN A 6 -4.34 -9.23 11.94
C GLN A 6 -3.62 -9.40 13.30
N PHE A 7 -3.14 -10.60 13.61
CA PHE A 7 -2.44 -10.90 14.85
C PHE A 7 -0.91 -10.80 14.74
N THR A 8 -0.30 -10.90 13.56
CA THR A 8 1.17 -10.84 13.41
C THR A 8 1.74 -9.42 13.46
N ASN A 9 1.00 -8.42 12.99
CA ASN A 9 1.39 -6.98 13.07
C ASN A 9 0.36 -6.11 13.80
N PHE A 10 -0.52 -6.71 14.61
CA PHE A 10 -1.64 -6.01 15.27
C PHE A 10 -2.54 -5.21 14.30
N GLY A 11 -2.61 -5.63 13.03
CA GLY A 11 -3.33 -4.91 11.98
C GLY A 11 -2.69 -3.60 11.53
N LYS A 12 -1.42 -3.34 11.88
CA LYS A 12 -0.69 -2.17 11.37
C LYS A 12 -0.11 -2.45 9.99
N PRO A 13 -0.23 -1.49 9.04
CA PRO A 13 0.34 -1.63 7.71
C PRO A 13 1.87 -1.63 7.76
N THR A 14 2.50 -2.35 6.83
CA THR A 14 3.96 -2.42 6.69
C THR A 14 4.38 -1.71 5.42
N VAL A 15 5.25 -0.72 5.55
CA VAL A 15 5.82 0.04 4.43
C VAL A 15 7.32 -0.17 4.43
N VAL A 16 7.88 -0.46 3.26
CA VAL A 16 9.32 -0.70 3.06
C VAL A 16 9.87 0.26 2.02
N VAL A 17 11.18 0.53 2.08
CA VAL A 17 11.87 1.24 1.00
C VAL A 17 12.11 0.25 -0.13
N ALA A 18 11.57 0.53 -1.32
CA ALA A 18 11.75 -0.28 -2.51
C ALA A 18 12.91 0.22 -3.36
N ASP A 19 13.06 1.53 -3.52
CA ASP A 19 14.14 2.15 -4.30
C ASP A 19 14.50 3.54 -3.73
N GLY A 20 15.79 3.83 -3.60
CA GLY A 20 16.31 5.15 -3.19
C GLY A 20 16.67 6.08 -4.36
N ASN A 21 16.60 5.58 -5.59
CA ASN A 21 16.84 6.35 -6.82
C ASN A 21 15.74 6.06 -7.85
N TYR A 22 14.50 6.18 -7.42
CA TYR A 22 13.33 5.86 -8.25
C TYR A 22 13.34 6.67 -9.54
N GLU A 23 13.17 5.96 -10.66
CA GLU A 23 13.23 6.48 -12.04
C GLU A 23 14.50 7.30 -12.35
N ASN A 24 15.60 6.98 -11.65
CA ASN A 24 16.88 7.69 -11.74
C ASN A 24 16.79 9.19 -11.42
N ARG A 25 15.82 9.59 -10.58
CA ARG A 25 15.61 10.99 -10.17
C ARG A 25 16.10 11.28 -8.75
N ASN A 26 16.72 10.33 -8.06
CA ASN A 26 17.02 10.33 -6.62
C ASN A 26 15.76 10.57 -5.76
N GLU A 27 14.61 10.10 -6.22
CA GLU A 27 13.37 10.10 -5.46
C GLU A 27 13.27 8.80 -4.66
N LEU A 28 12.62 8.85 -3.51
CA LEU A 28 12.39 7.65 -2.70
C LEU A 28 11.11 6.97 -3.17
N LEU A 29 11.15 5.65 -3.37
CA LEU A 29 9.98 4.81 -3.55
C LEU A 29 9.76 3.96 -2.31
N LEU A 30 8.56 4.08 -1.75
CA LEU A 30 8.04 3.27 -0.67
C LEU A 30 6.99 2.31 -1.22
N ASP A 31 7.08 1.05 -0.80
CA ASP A 31 6.10 0.03 -1.13
C ASP A 31 5.31 -0.35 0.12
N HIS A 32 3.99 -0.27 0.04
CA HIS A 32 3.10 -0.85 1.04
C HIS A 32 2.89 -2.33 0.76
N GLN A 33 3.33 -3.18 1.69
CA GLN A 33 3.12 -4.61 1.63
C GLN A 33 1.64 -4.94 1.93
N TYR A 34 0.83 -5.00 0.87
CA TYR A 34 -0.60 -5.24 0.98
C TYR A 34 -0.89 -6.70 1.33
N ASN A 35 -1.18 -6.93 2.60
CA ASN A 35 -1.55 -8.23 3.16
C ASN A 35 -3.06 -8.30 3.53
N GLY A 36 -3.87 -7.46 2.89
CA GLY A 36 -5.28 -7.27 3.19
C GLY A 36 -5.58 -6.21 4.26
N VAL A 37 -4.54 -5.58 4.83
CA VAL A 37 -4.67 -4.34 5.62
C VAL A 37 -4.53 -3.15 4.68
N MET A 38 -5.51 -2.26 4.70
CA MET A 38 -5.51 -1.04 3.90
C MET A 38 -4.79 0.11 4.60
N LEU A 39 -4.18 1.00 3.82
CA LEU A 39 -3.73 2.29 4.34
C LEU A 39 -4.92 3.25 4.47
N ASP A 40 -4.92 4.01 5.55
CA ASP A 40 -5.62 5.30 5.58
C ASP A 40 -4.80 6.27 4.73
N LEU A 41 -5.31 6.65 3.56
CA LEU A 41 -4.59 7.52 2.62
C LEU A 41 -4.31 8.90 3.19
N ALA A 42 -5.18 9.45 4.04
CA ALA A 42 -4.93 10.76 4.66
C ALA A 42 -3.77 10.68 5.65
N GLN A 43 -3.72 9.62 6.47
CA GLN A 43 -2.59 9.38 7.36
C GLN A 43 -1.31 9.05 6.59
N ALA A 44 -1.41 8.29 5.50
CA ALA A 44 -0.28 7.97 4.63
C ALA A 44 0.32 9.24 4.03
N LYS A 45 -0.51 10.16 3.51
CA LYS A 45 -0.07 11.47 3.01
C LYS A 45 0.67 12.28 4.06
N ASN A 46 0.12 12.41 5.27
CA ASN A 46 0.81 13.06 6.39
C ASN A 46 2.17 12.40 6.70
N THR A 47 2.26 11.07 6.54
CA THR A 47 3.52 10.34 6.74
C THR A 47 4.52 10.66 5.64
N LEU A 48 4.09 10.79 4.38
CA LEU A 48 4.97 11.15 3.26
C LEU A 48 5.56 12.55 3.41
N GLU A 49 4.80 13.52 3.93
CA GLU A 49 5.35 14.85 4.27
C GLU A 49 6.52 14.74 5.24
N ARG A 50 6.38 13.90 6.28
CA ARG A 50 7.45 13.67 7.27
C ARG A 50 8.64 12.92 6.68
N VAL A 51 8.39 11.95 5.80
CA VAL A 51 9.48 11.25 5.11
C VAL A 51 10.23 12.21 4.20
N PHE A 52 9.53 13.11 3.50
CA PHE A 52 10.15 14.16 2.70
C PHE A 52 11.01 15.10 3.56
N GLU A 53 10.55 15.51 4.75
CA GLU A 53 11.36 16.33 5.68
C GLU A 53 12.70 15.65 6.03
N LEU A 54 12.72 14.32 6.12
CA LEU A 54 13.92 13.55 6.44
C LEU A 54 14.79 13.24 5.21
N TRP A 55 14.17 12.92 4.07
CA TRP A 55 14.86 12.52 2.85
C TRP A 55 15.35 13.71 2.02
N GLY A 56 14.61 14.82 2.06
CA GLY A 56 14.93 16.09 1.37
C GLY A 56 14.64 16.09 -0.14
N ARG A 57 14.03 15.03 -0.68
CA ARG A 57 13.68 14.88 -2.10
C ARG A 57 12.28 14.25 -2.22
N PRO A 58 11.61 14.33 -3.39
CA PRO A 58 10.27 13.76 -3.55
C PRO A 58 10.19 12.29 -3.15
N VAL A 59 9.05 11.93 -2.56
CA VAL A 59 8.77 10.60 -2.01
C VAL A 59 7.51 10.05 -2.67
N ASN A 60 7.60 8.79 -3.08
CA ASN A 60 6.56 8.05 -3.76
C ASN A 60 6.10 6.90 -2.86
N LEU A 61 4.81 6.62 -2.83
CA LEU A 61 4.19 5.50 -2.14
C LEU A 61 3.36 4.71 -3.11
N ARG A 62 3.73 3.45 -3.30
CA ARG A 62 2.96 2.49 -4.07
C ARG A 62 2.15 1.60 -3.14
N THR A 63 0.85 1.50 -3.40
CA THR A 63 -0.09 0.71 -2.59
C THR A 63 -1.19 0.12 -3.46
N ILE A 64 -1.94 -0.83 -2.89
CA ILE A 64 -3.21 -1.31 -3.45
C ILE A 64 -4.34 -0.63 -2.68
N VAL A 65 -5.35 -0.15 -3.41
CA VAL A 65 -6.60 0.40 -2.88
C VAL A 65 -7.80 -0.44 -3.32
N LYS A 66 -8.88 -0.38 -2.56
CA LYS A 66 -10.17 -0.98 -2.89
C LYS A 66 -11.10 0.12 -3.36
N GLU A 67 -11.59 0.00 -4.58
CA GLU A 67 -12.56 0.92 -5.17
C GLU A 67 -13.82 0.16 -5.55
N PHE A 68 -14.95 0.87 -5.53
CA PHE A 68 -16.23 0.32 -5.93
C PHE A 68 -16.62 0.99 -7.24
N ASP A 69 -16.92 0.19 -8.26
CA ASP A 69 -17.42 0.70 -9.52
C ASP A 69 -18.86 1.20 -9.35
N ASP A 70 -19.19 2.35 -9.94
CA ASP A 70 -20.52 2.96 -9.84
C ASP A 70 -21.61 2.00 -10.37
N HIS A 71 -21.32 1.23 -11.41
CA HIS A 71 -22.22 0.21 -11.93
C HIS A 71 -22.41 -0.93 -10.93
N ASP A 72 -21.34 -1.41 -10.30
CA ASP A 72 -21.41 -2.49 -9.31
C ASP A 72 -22.21 -2.05 -8.07
N ILE A 73 -22.04 -0.81 -7.63
CA ILE A 73 -22.85 -0.20 -6.56
C ILE A 73 -24.33 -0.20 -6.98
N GLU A 74 -24.65 0.22 -8.20
CA GLU A 74 -26.02 0.29 -8.70
C GLU A 74 -26.66 -1.11 -8.77
N VAL A 75 -25.94 -2.09 -9.31
CA VAL A 75 -26.40 -3.48 -9.42
C VAL A 75 -26.61 -4.09 -8.03
N ALA A 76 -25.68 -3.87 -7.11
CA ALA A 76 -25.76 -4.37 -5.74
C ALA A 76 -26.97 -3.78 -4.98
N ARG A 77 -27.22 -2.47 -5.12
CA ARG A 77 -28.41 -1.81 -4.57
C ARG A 77 -29.72 -2.42 -5.06
N ARG A 78 -29.80 -2.82 -6.35
CA ARG A 78 -31.01 -3.43 -6.91
C ARG A 78 -31.25 -4.86 -6.41
N ARG A 79 -30.18 -5.55 -5.98
CA ARG A 79 -30.22 -6.96 -5.55
C ARG A 79 -30.20 -7.13 -4.04
N ASP A 80 -30.22 -6.03 -3.28
CA ASP A 80 -30.06 -6.02 -1.81
C ASP A 80 -28.80 -6.79 -1.38
N SER A 81 -27.70 -6.58 -2.12
CA SER A 81 -26.40 -7.20 -1.88
C SER A 81 -25.31 -6.16 -1.67
N GLU A 82 -24.19 -6.58 -1.08
CA GLU A 82 -22.98 -5.74 -1.01
C GLU A 82 -22.27 -5.73 -2.37
N PRO A 83 -21.74 -4.57 -2.84
CA PRO A 83 -20.91 -4.52 -4.04
C PRO A 83 -19.55 -5.15 -3.77
N GLU A 84 -19.03 -5.90 -4.75
CA GLU A 84 -17.68 -6.46 -4.68
C GLU A 84 -16.65 -5.35 -5.01
N PRO A 85 -15.67 -5.07 -4.14
CA PRO A 85 -14.65 -4.07 -4.42
C PRO A 85 -13.63 -4.59 -5.44
N THR A 86 -13.22 -3.74 -6.36
CA THR A 86 -12.07 -3.98 -7.24
C THR A 86 -10.79 -3.47 -6.58
N GLU A 87 -9.74 -4.28 -6.62
CA GLU A 87 -8.41 -3.86 -6.15
C GLU A 87 -7.66 -3.16 -7.30
N ARG A 88 -7.11 -1.97 -7.02
CA ARG A 88 -6.38 -1.13 -7.97
C ARG A 88 -5.05 -0.69 -7.37
N GLY A 89 -4.00 -0.67 -8.19
CA GLY A 89 -2.73 -0.09 -7.81
C GLY A 89 -2.83 1.43 -7.78
N ARG A 90 -2.16 2.06 -6.82
CA ARG A 90 -2.12 3.52 -6.67
C ARG A 90 -0.70 3.95 -6.32
N LEU A 91 -0.20 4.93 -7.05
CA LEU A 91 1.02 5.67 -6.74
C LEU A 91 0.65 7.03 -6.19
N VAL A 92 1.09 7.34 -4.97
CA VAL A 92 0.95 8.66 -4.36
C VAL A 92 2.34 9.27 -4.27
N ARG A 93 2.56 10.41 -4.92
CA ARG A 93 3.82 11.14 -4.87
C ARG A 93 3.64 12.45 -4.12
N PHE A 94 4.60 12.79 -3.27
CA PHE A 94 4.71 14.10 -2.64
C PHE A 94 6.03 14.75 -3.03
N ASP A 95 5.95 15.96 -3.58
CA ASP A 95 7.12 16.67 -4.12
C ASP A 95 7.67 17.78 -3.20
N GLY A 96 7.04 17.96 -2.04
CA GLY A 96 7.34 19.04 -1.10
C GLY A 96 6.30 20.17 -1.11
N MET A 97 5.39 20.18 -2.08
CA MET A 97 4.34 21.20 -2.22
C MET A 97 2.96 20.57 -2.39
N GLU A 98 2.84 19.56 -3.23
CA GLU A 98 1.56 18.93 -3.57
C GLU A 98 1.65 17.40 -3.64
N PHE A 99 0.47 16.79 -3.57
CA PHE A 99 0.30 15.35 -3.79
C PHE A 99 -0.21 15.12 -5.20
N THR A 100 0.44 14.21 -5.93
CA THR A 100 -0.08 13.64 -7.17
C THR A 100 -0.44 12.18 -6.95
N GLU A 101 -1.54 11.76 -7.57
CA GLU A 101 -2.05 10.40 -7.48
C GLU A 101 -2.25 9.84 -8.88
N GLU A 102 -1.71 8.65 -9.10
CA GLU A 102 -1.78 7.95 -10.39
C GLU A 102 -2.20 6.50 -10.15
N ASP A 103 -3.15 6.03 -10.97
CA ASP A 103 -3.52 4.62 -10.97
C ASP A 103 -2.44 3.81 -11.68
N LEU A 104 -2.12 2.65 -11.11
CA LEU A 104 -1.16 1.72 -11.66
C LEU A 104 -1.85 0.45 -12.14
N ASP A 105 -1.28 -0.16 -13.17
CA ASP A 105 -1.70 -1.46 -13.65
C ASP A 105 -1.37 -2.56 -12.63
N TRP A 106 -2.13 -3.66 -12.66
CA TRP A 106 -1.95 -4.74 -11.70
C TRP A 106 -0.54 -5.34 -11.72
N GLU A 107 0.09 -5.41 -12.90
CA GLU A 107 1.46 -5.91 -13.06
C GLU A 107 2.49 -5.10 -12.24
N GLU A 108 2.23 -3.80 -12.01
CA GLU A 108 3.14 -2.93 -11.27
C GLU A 108 2.99 -3.04 -9.75
N VAL A 109 1.91 -3.68 -9.28
CA VAL A 109 1.59 -3.84 -7.85
C VAL A 109 1.41 -5.29 -7.43
N GLU A 110 1.51 -6.26 -8.34
CA GLU A 110 1.33 -7.69 -8.03
C GLU A 110 2.28 -8.15 -6.92
N HIS A 111 3.53 -7.65 -6.91
CA HIS A 111 4.53 -7.99 -5.88
C HIS A 111 4.18 -7.42 -4.50
N LEU A 112 3.28 -6.42 -4.42
CA LEU A 112 2.79 -5.90 -3.15
C LEU A 112 1.76 -6.82 -2.51
N ALA A 113 0.99 -7.56 -3.33
CA ALA A 113 0.00 -8.51 -2.85
C ALA A 113 0.73 -9.68 -2.20
N ALA A 114 0.55 -9.82 -0.88
CA ALA A 114 1.27 -10.75 -0.02
C ALA A 114 1.05 -12.24 -0.37
N THR A 115 1.69 -12.71 -1.43
CA THR A 115 1.75 -14.13 -1.78
C THR A 115 2.91 -14.82 -1.05
N GLU A 116 3.97 -14.07 -0.70
CA GLU A 116 5.23 -14.57 -0.11
C GLU A 116 5.80 -13.68 1.02
N VAL A 117 4.99 -13.08 1.88
CA VAL A 117 5.57 -12.46 3.10
C VAL A 117 5.84 -13.58 4.11
N ASP A 118 7.08 -14.08 4.10
CA ASP A 118 7.60 -14.98 5.13
C ASP A 118 7.83 -14.18 6.42
N TYR A 119 6.84 -14.22 7.32
CA TYR A 119 6.94 -13.67 8.67
C TYR A 119 7.78 -14.57 9.59
N ASP A 120 8.91 -15.11 9.12
CA ASP A 120 9.87 -15.75 10.03
C ASP A 120 10.62 -14.65 10.79
N THR A 121 9.89 -13.98 11.69
CA THR A 121 10.42 -13.15 12.77
C THR A 121 10.88 -14.00 13.94
N LYS A 122 11.20 -15.29 13.72
CA LYS A 122 11.81 -16.11 14.75
C LYS A 122 13.27 -15.71 14.89
N PRO A 123 13.70 -15.22 16.06
CA PRO A 123 15.12 -15.08 16.33
C PRO A 123 15.82 -16.42 16.08
N GLU A 124 16.96 -16.42 15.40
CA GLU A 124 17.75 -17.64 15.17
C GLU A 124 18.07 -18.39 16.48
N GLU A 125 18.06 -17.68 17.61
CA GLU A 125 18.23 -18.21 18.97
C GLU A 125 17.12 -19.18 19.44
N TRP A 126 15.98 -19.27 18.74
CA TRP A 126 14.87 -20.19 19.07
C TRP A 126 14.85 -21.49 18.27
N LEU A 127 15.83 -21.69 17.38
CA LEU A 127 15.95 -22.89 16.52
C LEU A 127 16.88 -23.97 17.11
N ALA A 128 17.11 -23.96 18.43
CA ALA A 128 17.92 -24.95 19.14
C ALA A 128 17.10 -26.15 19.65
#